data_AF-A0AAD8JQL1-F1
#
_entry.id   AF-A0AAD8JQL1-F1
#
_cell.length_a   1.000
_cell.length_b   1.000
_cell.length_c   1.000
_cell.angle_alpha   90.00
_cell.angle_beta   90.00
_cell.angle_gamma   90.00
#
_symmetry.space_group_name_H-M   'P 1'
#
loop_
_entity.id
_entity.type
_entity.pdbx_description
1 polymer ?
#
loop_
_entity_poly.entity_id
_entity_poly.type
_entity_poly.pdbx_seq_one_letter_code
_entity_poly.pdbx_strand_id
1 'polypeptide(L)'
;MVRRNYRGVSNGMIPLMLVHAANEYRKLERKPPVTAALLAANTLIYLRPDFLYYIIPPIDQVWFNAYLILKHKDLKRFFLSAFYHLGESHLFFNMMSLLWKGIQLENLMGSAEFASMIAVLLGLSQGITLLLARSLVFFEYERAYYNEYAVGFSGVLFAMKVVLNSYSGPYTSFHGFMVPTKYAAWAELILIQLLVPGVSFLGHLGGILAGIVYLRLKASYTGPSPLTTMVKGLTSMLGRPLRSLLRIWRPSQQRVFGRGRTGGNGASMRGVWRCQGCTYDNSGWVTECEMCGAGCSDDGLSSLRGPSSDISLDEIRQRRIQRFGR
;
A
#
# COMPACT_ATOMS: atom_id res chain seq x y z
N MET A 1 -14.02 -10.93 35.16
CA MET A 1 -13.35 -10.32 33.98
C MET A 1 -14.25 -9.22 33.45
N VAL A 2 -14.13 -8.00 33.97
CA VAL A 2 -15.01 -6.87 33.59
C VAL A 2 -14.54 -6.36 32.23
N ARG A 3 -15.35 -6.64 31.20
CA ARG A 3 -15.18 -6.16 29.83
C ARG A 3 -15.42 -4.65 29.80
N ARG A 4 -14.40 -3.85 30.15
CA ARG A 4 -14.41 -2.39 29.91
C ARG A 4 -14.29 -2.16 28.40
N ASN A 5 -15.42 -2.28 27.70
CA ASN A 5 -15.57 -1.78 26.34
C ASN A 5 -15.43 -0.26 26.40
N TYR A 6 -14.21 0.26 26.20
CA TYR A 6 -14.02 1.60 25.64
C TYR A 6 -14.44 1.58 24.16
N ARG A 7 -15.68 1.17 23.87
CA ARG A 7 -16.32 1.52 22.61
C ARG A 7 -16.77 2.96 22.78
N GLY A 8 -15.83 3.88 22.61
CA GLY A 8 -16.16 5.27 22.36
C GLY A 8 -17.16 5.30 21.21
N VAL A 9 -18.21 6.10 21.37
CA VAL A 9 -19.21 6.34 20.32
C VAL A 9 -18.45 6.64 19.02
N SER A 10 -18.66 5.84 17.97
CA SER A 10 -18.08 6.14 16.66
C SER A 10 -18.76 7.38 16.14
N ASN A 11 -17.99 8.45 15.96
CA ASN A 11 -18.44 9.75 15.47
C ASN A 11 -18.51 9.76 13.93
N GLY A 12 -18.45 8.60 13.27
CA GLY A 12 -18.49 8.46 11.81
C GLY A 12 -17.21 8.93 11.10
N MET A 13 -16.13 9.23 11.84
CA MET A 13 -14.87 9.72 11.26
C MET A 13 -14.11 8.62 10.52
N ILE A 14 -14.14 7.37 11.00
CA ILE A 14 -13.48 6.26 10.29
C ILE A 14 -14.11 6.01 8.90
N PRO A 15 -15.44 5.84 8.77
CA PRO A 15 -16.07 5.75 7.45
C PRO A 15 -15.72 6.94 6.54
N LEU A 16 -15.76 8.17 7.06
CA LEU A 16 -15.39 9.38 6.30
C LEU A 16 -13.94 9.32 5.80
N MET A 17 -13.00 8.96 6.68
CA MET A 17 -11.59 8.78 6.34
C MET A 17 -11.40 7.74 5.24
N LEU A 18 -12.08 6.59 5.34
CA LEU A 18 -11.99 5.52 4.35
C LEU A 18 -12.57 5.93 3.00
N VAL A 19 -13.70 6.65 2.98
CA VAL A 19 -14.30 7.19 1.76
C VAL A 19 -13.35 8.21 1.11
N HIS A 20 -12.77 9.12 1.91
CA HIS A 20 -11.82 10.11 1.41
C HIS A 20 -10.57 9.44 0.84
N ALA A 21 -9.98 8.49 1.56
CA ALA A 21 -8.84 7.71 1.10
C ALA A 21 -9.17 6.97 -0.20
N ALA A 22 -10.32 6.31 -0.29
CA ALA A 22 -10.74 5.62 -1.51
C ALA A 22 -10.90 6.58 -2.69
N ASN A 23 -11.44 7.77 -2.47
CA ASN A 23 -11.61 8.80 -3.50
C ASN A 23 -10.26 9.31 -4.00
N GLU A 24 -9.34 9.66 -3.10
CA GLU A 24 -7.99 10.10 -3.47
C GLU A 24 -7.24 9.00 -4.24
N TYR A 25 -7.29 7.76 -3.75
CA TYR A 25 -6.67 6.64 -4.46
C TYR A 25 -7.27 6.44 -5.84
N ARG A 26 -8.59 6.59 -6.04
CA ARG A 26 -9.22 6.43 -7.36
C ARG A 26 -8.67 7.42 -8.38
N LYS A 27 -8.45 8.67 -7.99
CA LYS A 27 -7.94 9.75 -8.87
C LYS A 27 -6.48 9.57 -9.29
N LEU A 28 -5.67 8.89 -8.49
CA LEU A 28 -4.24 8.70 -8.79
C LEU A 28 -4.03 7.68 -9.91
N GLU A 29 -3.21 8.00 -10.92
CA GLU A 29 -2.81 7.03 -11.94
C GLU A 29 -1.97 5.89 -11.35
N ARG A 30 -0.97 6.27 -10.53
CA ARG A 30 -0.14 5.33 -9.78
C ARG A 30 -0.63 5.26 -8.34
N LYS A 31 -1.08 4.08 -7.92
CA LYS A 31 -1.49 3.85 -6.52
C LYS A 31 -0.25 3.68 -5.64
N PRO A 32 -0.08 4.44 -4.54
CA PRO A 32 1.06 4.31 -3.62
C PRO A 32 0.84 3.16 -2.63
N PRO A 33 1.42 1.95 -2.87
CA PRO A 33 1.11 0.76 -2.07
C PRO A 33 1.58 0.84 -0.62
N VAL A 34 2.71 1.51 -0.32
CA VAL A 34 3.25 1.54 1.04
C VAL A 34 2.42 2.48 1.91
N THR A 35 2.01 3.62 1.35
CA THR A 35 1.05 4.53 2.00
C THR A 35 -0.25 3.81 2.33
N ALA A 36 -0.77 3.00 1.40
CA ALA A 36 -1.99 2.22 1.61
C ALA A 36 -1.80 1.18 2.73
N ALA A 37 -0.68 0.48 2.72
CA ALA A 37 -0.33 -0.52 3.72
C ALA A 37 -0.20 0.10 5.12
N LEU A 38 0.45 1.26 5.24
CA LEU A 38 0.57 1.98 6.51
C LEU A 38 -0.79 2.47 7.02
N LEU A 39 -1.63 3.02 6.16
CA LEU A 39 -2.98 3.46 6.52
C LEU A 39 -3.83 2.27 7.00
N ALA A 40 -3.78 1.16 6.27
CA ALA A 40 -4.47 -0.08 6.64
C ALA A 40 -3.94 -0.64 7.96
N ALA A 41 -2.62 -0.70 8.16
CA ALA A 41 -2.02 -1.23 9.38
C ALA A 41 -2.45 -0.43 10.62
N ASN A 42 -2.35 0.89 10.60
CA ASN A 42 -2.78 1.76 11.70
C ASN A 42 -4.29 1.62 11.97
N THR A 43 -5.10 1.55 10.92
CA THR A 43 -6.56 1.40 11.04
C THR A 43 -6.94 0.03 11.62
N LEU A 44 -6.30 -1.06 11.16
CA LEU A 44 -6.54 -2.41 11.68
C LEU A 44 -6.07 -2.56 13.14
N ILE A 45 -4.92 -1.96 13.48
CA ILE A 45 -4.43 -1.93 14.87
C ILE A 45 -5.40 -1.18 15.78
N TYR A 46 -6.03 -0.11 15.30
CA TYR A 46 -7.06 0.60 16.06
C TYR A 46 -8.36 -0.20 16.20
N LEU A 47 -8.87 -0.76 15.10
CA LEU A 47 -10.14 -1.49 15.10
C LEU A 47 -10.08 -2.82 15.86
N ARG A 48 -8.91 -3.45 15.94
CA ARG A 48 -8.65 -4.74 16.62
C ARG A 48 -9.75 -5.78 16.32
N PRO A 49 -9.93 -6.18 15.06
CA PRO A 49 -10.93 -7.19 14.71
C PRO A 49 -10.62 -8.52 15.40
N ASP A 50 -11.64 -9.34 15.66
CA ASP A 50 -11.54 -10.53 16.51
C ASP A 50 -10.44 -11.50 16.08
N PHE A 51 -10.22 -11.67 14.77
CA PHE A 51 -9.16 -12.54 14.23
C PHE A 51 -7.73 -12.06 14.51
N LEU A 52 -7.53 -10.79 14.85
CA LEU A 52 -6.22 -10.22 15.23
C LEU A 52 -6.05 -10.06 16.73
N TYR A 53 -7.05 -10.43 17.54
CA TYR A 53 -7.04 -10.20 18.98
C TYR A 53 -5.83 -10.82 19.68
N TYR A 54 -5.43 -12.03 19.29
CA TYR A 54 -4.29 -12.74 19.87
C TYR A 54 -2.92 -12.22 19.40
N ILE A 55 -2.88 -11.47 18.29
CA ILE A 55 -1.64 -10.98 17.67
C ILE A 55 -1.35 -9.55 18.12
N ILE A 56 -2.39 -8.72 18.23
CA ILE A 56 -2.28 -7.31 18.58
C ILE A 56 -2.33 -7.19 20.11
N PRO A 57 -1.23 -6.83 20.80
CA PRO A 57 -1.26 -6.65 22.24
C PRO A 57 -2.18 -5.48 22.66
N PRO A 58 -2.68 -5.47 23.90
CA PRO A 58 -3.44 -4.33 24.39
C PRO A 58 -2.52 -3.11 24.62
N ILE A 59 -3.09 -1.91 24.58
CA ILE A 59 -2.35 -0.64 24.55
C ILE A 59 -1.45 -0.41 25.76
N ASP A 60 -1.84 -0.90 26.94
CA ASP A 60 -1.10 -0.87 28.20
C ASP A 60 0.24 -1.62 28.15
N GLN A 61 0.40 -2.53 27.20
CA GLN A 61 1.65 -3.27 26.97
C GLN A 61 2.57 -2.59 25.97
N VAL A 62 2.07 -1.62 25.18
CA VAL A 62 2.81 -1.04 24.05
C VAL A 62 2.90 0.47 24.03
N TRP A 63 2.13 1.19 24.83
CA TRP A 63 2.30 2.64 25.01
C TRP A 63 3.75 2.99 25.36
N PHE A 64 4.25 4.00 24.66
CA PHE A 64 5.63 4.47 24.78
C PHE A 64 5.84 5.02 26.18
N ASN A 65 6.84 4.52 26.89
CA ASN A 65 7.30 5.08 28.14
C ASN A 65 8.82 4.93 28.20
N ALA A 66 9.51 6.05 28.36
CA ALA A 66 10.96 6.10 28.23
C ALA A 66 11.67 5.24 29.27
N TYR A 67 11.21 5.28 30.53
CA TYR A 67 11.73 4.47 31.61
C TYR A 67 11.57 2.96 31.35
N LEU A 68 10.38 2.50 30.99
CA LEU A 68 10.12 1.08 30.74
C LEU A 68 10.92 0.56 29.54
N ILE A 69 11.04 1.37 28.48
CA ILE A 69 11.85 1.03 27.30
C ILE A 69 13.32 0.87 27.69
N LEU A 70 13.92 1.83 28.40
CA LEU A 70 15.33 1.75 28.76
C LEU A 70 15.62 0.68 29.81
N LYS A 71 14.80 0.58 30.86
CA LYS A 71 15.01 -0.36 31.96
C LYS A 71 14.85 -1.81 31.52
N HIS A 72 13.83 -2.11 30.71
CA HIS A 72 13.49 -3.47 30.31
C HIS A 72 13.88 -3.82 28.88
N LYS A 73 14.51 -2.89 28.14
CA LYS A 73 14.80 -3.03 26.71
C LYS A 73 13.54 -3.41 25.92
N ASP A 74 12.40 -2.81 26.28
CA ASP A 74 11.09 -3.17 25.73
C ASP A 74 10.91 -2.61 24.31
N LEU A 75 11.41 -3.36 23.32
CA LEU A 75 11.32 -3.00 21.92
C LEU A 75 9.87 -2.98 21.41
N LYS A 76 8.94 -3.70 22.07
CA LYS A 76 7.52 -3.66 21.68
C LYS A 76 6.98 -2.27 21.92
N ARG A 77 7.23 -1.67 23.10
CA ARG A 77 6.85 -0.28 23.38
C ARG A 77 7.53 0.72 22.47
N PHE A 78 8.81 0.49 22.16
CA PHE A 78 9.58 1.37 21.30
C PHE A 78 9.00 1.45 19.87
N PHE A 79 8.70 0.30 19.24
CA PHE A 79 8.24 0.28 17.85
C PHE A 79 6.72 0.31 17.69
N LEU A 80 5.96 -0.44 18.49
CA LEU A 80 4.52 -0.59 18.30
C LEU A 80 3.74 0.64 18.75
N SER A 81 4.22 1.39 19.75
CA SER A 81 3.54 2.60 20.23
C SER A 81 3.16 3.59 19.11
N ALA A 82 4.00 3.69 18.08
CA ALA A 82 3.78 4.54 16.91
C ALA A 82 2.50 4.18 16.14
N PHE A 83 2.00 2.95 16.24
CA PHE A 83 0.86 2.48 15.46
C PHE A 83 -0.45 2.46 16.26
N TYR A 84 -0.40 2.71 17.58
CA TYR A 84 -1.58 2.75 18.45
C TYR A 84 -2.14 4.16 18.55
N HIS A 85 -3.45 4.27 18.71
CA HIS A 85 -4.16 5.54 18.80
C HIS A 85 -5.19 5.49 19.93
N LEU A 86 -5.25 6.53 20.77
CA LEU A 86 -6.14 6.59 21.94
C LEU A 86 -7.62 6.87 21.61
N GLY A 87 -7.92 7.33 20.39
CA GLY A 87 -9.27 7.73 20.01
C GLY A 87 -9.43 7.89 18.50
N GLU A 88 -10.69 7.97 18.08
CA GLU A 88 -11.06 8.00 16.67
C GLU A 88 -10.56 9.28 15.96
N SER A 89 -10.65 10.44 16.63
CA SER A 89 -10.12 11.71 16.10
C SER A 89 -8.62 11.67 15.91
N HIS A 90 -7.90 11.12 16.89
CA HIS A 90 -6.45 10.98 16.83
C HIS A 90 -6.02 10.09 15.65
N LEU A 91 -6.71 8.95 15.44
CA LEU A 91 -6.48 8.13 14.25
C LEU A 91 -6.80 8.90 12.97
N PHE A 92 -7.98 9.53 12.90
CA PHE A 92 -8.44 10.26 11.73
C PHE A 92 -7.40 11.29 11.25
N PHE A 93 -6.98 12.21 12.13
CA PHE A 93 -6.04 13.26 11.75
C PHE A 93 -4.66 12.71 11.36
N ASN A 94 -4.17 11.68 12.06
CA ASN A 94 -2.92 11.02 11.68
C ASN A 94 -3.02 10.36 10.31
N MET A 95 -4.11 9.65 10.01
CA MET A 95 -4.28 8.94 8.75
C MET A 95 -4.53 9.89 7.57
N MET A 96 -5.24 10.99 7.77
CA MET A 96 -5.39 12.04 6.76
C MET A 96 -4.05 12.72 6.45
N SER A 97 -3.26 13.01 7.48
CA SER A 97 -1.90 13.53 7.36
C SER A 97 -0.97 12.53 6.66
N LEU A 98 -1.05 11.23 7.01
CA LEU A 98 -0.31 10.15 6.37
C LEU A 98 -0.68 10.02 4.90
N LEU A 99 -1.97 10.06 4.57
CA LEU A 99 -2.47 9.96 3.21
C LEU A 99 -1.86 11.06 2.34
N TRP A 100 -1.99 12.33 2.76
CA TRP A 100 -1.50 13.47 2.00
C TRP A 100 0.04 13.49 1.87
N LYS A 101 0.77 13.28 2.98
CA LYS A 101 2.25 13.29 2.99
C LYS A 101 2.81 12.05 2.27
N GLY A 102 2.20 10.89 2.48
CA GLY A 102 2.61 9.60 1.94
C GLY A 102 2.44 9.51 0.44
N ILE A 103 1.28 9.93 -0.11
CA ILE A 103 1.06 9.96 -1.57
C ILE A 103 2.15 10.79 -2.26
N GLN A 104 2.45 11.99 -1.75
CA GLN A 104 3.46 12.87 -2.33
C GLN A 104 4.86 12.25 -2.25
N LEU A 105 5.29 11.85 -1.05
CA LEU A 105 6.64 11.31 -0.85
C LEU A 105 6.85 10.00 -1.63
N GLU A 106 5.88 9.08 -1.61
CA GLU A 106 5.98 7.80 -2.31
C GLU A 106 5.99 7.97 -3.83
N ASN A 107 5.27 8.95 -4.37
CA ASN A 107 5.33 9.28 -5.79
C ASN A 107 6.67 9.94 -6.18
N LEU A 108 7.25 10.76 -5.30
CA LEU A 108 8.52 11.46 -5.56
C LEU A 108 9.74 10.52 -5.56
N MET A 109 9.81 9.55 -4.64
CA MET A 109 10.99 8.68 -4.48
C MET A 109 10.74 7.20 -4.84
N GLY A 110 9.49 6.81 -5.05
CA GLY A 110 9.10 5.42 -5.26
C GLY A 110 8.95 4.61 -3.98
N SER A 111 8.18 3.53 -4.06
CA SER A 111 7.73 2.73 -2.91
C SER A 111 8.87 2.12 -2.07
N ALA A 112 9.94 1.64 -2.70
CA ALA A 112 11.03 1.00 -1.98
C ALA A 112 11.84 2.00 -1.13
N GLU A 113 12.17 3.16 -1.70
CA GLU A 113 12.85 4.24 -0.99
C GLU A 113 11.95 4.83 0.09
N PHE A 114 10.67 5.01 -0.21
CA PHE A 114 9.70 5.51 0.76
C PHE A 114 9.55 4.56 1.95
N ALA A 115 9.42 3.25 1.73
CA ALA A 115 9.38 2.27 2.81
C ALA A 115 10.66 2.27 3.66
N SER A 116 11.83 2.34 3.02
CA SER A 116 13.11 2.46 3.73
C SER A 116 13.18 3.74 4.57
N MET A 117 12.73 4.87 4.01
CA MET A 117 12.67 6.13 4.74
C MET A 117 11.75 6.01 5.96
N ILE A 118 10.54 5.48 5.82
CA ILE A 118 9.61 5.30 6.95
C ILE A 118 10.22 4.43 8.05
N ALA A 119 10.92 3.35 7.71
CA ALA A 119 11.60 2.51 8.69
C ALA A 119 12.67 3.29 9.48
N VAL A 120 13.49 4.08 8.79
CA VAL A 120 14.52 4.92 9.43
C VAL A 120 13.89 6.02 10.28
N LEU A 121 12.87 6.71 9.76
CA LEU A 121 12.17 7.79 10.48
C LEU A 121 11.44 7.26 11.73
N LEU A 122 10.87 6.05 11.68
CA LEU A 122 10.30 5.39 12.85
C LEU A 122 11.36 5.17 13.94
N GLY A 123 12.50 4.59 13.60
CA GLY A 123 13.59 4.36 14.56
C GLY A 123 14.16 5.67 15.11
N LEU A 124 14.44 6.65 14.24
CA LEU A 124 15.01 7.94 14.64
C LEU A 124 14.04 8.75 15.50
N SER A 125 12.76 8.82 15.14
CA SER A 125 11.77 9.59 15.92
C SER A 125 11.61 9.02 17.33
N GLN A 126 11.40 7.71 17.45
CA GLN A 126 11.28 7.03 18.74
C GLN A 126 12.57 7.14 19.56
N GLY A 127 13.74 6.97 18.91
CA GLY A 127 15.05 7.05 19.54
C GLY A 127 15.35 8.45 20.07
N ILE A 128 15.08 9.50 19.28
CA ILE A 128 15.30 10.88 19.70
C ILE A 128 14.32 11.25 20.82
N THR A 129 13.04 10.87 20.74
CA THR A 129 12.08 11.10 21.84
C THR A 129 12.53 10.43 23.13
N LEU A 130 13.06 9.20 23.05
CA LEU A 130 13.64 8.48 24.20
C LEU A 130 14.82 9.24 24.82
N LEU A 131 15.75 9.71 23.98
CA LEU A 131 16.91 10.49 24.43
C LEU A 131 16.49 11.82 25.05
N LEU A 132 15.54 12.55 24.44
CA LEU A 132 15.01 13.79 24.99
C LEU A 132 14.37 13.57 26.36
N ALA A 133 13.49 12.56 26.48
CA ALA A 133 12.85 12.22 27.75
C ALA A 133 13.87 11.84 28.82
N ARG A 134 14.91 11.07 28.47
CA ARG A 134 15.99 10.72 29.41
C ARG A 134 16.82 11.93 29.82
N SER A 135 17.12 12.83 28.88
CA SER A 135 17.94 14.03 29.14
C SER A 135 17.24 15.02 30.06
N LEU A 136 15.91 15.12 30.01
CA LEU A 136 15.13 15.99 30.89
C LEU A 136 15.27 15.64 32.38
N VAL A 137 15.65 14.41 32.71
CA VAL A 137 15.96 14.01 34.10
C VAL A 137 17.14 14.81 34.65
N PHE A 138 18.14 15.17 33.83
CA PHE A 138 19.27 16.01 34.26
C PHE A 138 18.87 17.46 34.58
N PHE A 139 17.67 17.87 34.17
CA PHE A 139 17.10 19.18 34.43
C PHE A 139 15.97 19.13 35.47
N GLU A 140 15.92 18.06 36.29
CA GLU A 140 14.87 17.83 37.31
C GLU A 140 13.45 17.67 36.75
N TYR A 141 13.31 17.52 35.43
CA TYR A 141 12.04 17.25 34.75
C TYR A 141 11.83 15.74 34.56
N GLU A 142 11.63 15.03 35.67
CA GLU A 142 11.57 13.57 35.68
C GLU A 142 10.26 12.98 35.10
N ARG A 143 9.19 13.78 35.07
CA ARG A 143 7.85 13.34 34.65
C ARG A 143 7.85 12.74 33.25
N ALA A 144 8.54 13.37 32.31
CA ALA A 144 8.66 12.90 30.92
C ALA A 144 9.31 11.51 30.80
N TYR A 145 10.22 11.19 31.73
CA TYR A 145 10.94 9.93 31.71
C TYR A 145 10.14 8.79 32.37
N TYR A 146 9.58 9.02 33.56
CA TYR A 146 8.93 7.97 34.35
C TYR A 146 7.43 7.83 34.08
N ASN A 147 6.72 8.95 33.94
CA ASN A 147 5.26 9.00 34.09
C ASN A 147 4.50 9.39 32.82
N GLU A 148 5.19 9.87 31.79
CA GLU A 148 4.55 10.16 30.51
C GLU A 148 4.40 8.89 29.67
N TYR A 149 3.24 8.81 29.03
CA TYR A 149 2.89 7.74 28.11
C TYR A 149 2.39 8.36 26.81
N ALA A 150 2.91 7.85 25.69
CA ALA A 150 2.56 8.35 24.36
C ALA A 150 2.25 7.19 23.39
N VAL A 151 1.39 7.48 22.42
CA VAL A 151 1.11 6.61 21.27
C VAL A 151 0.82 7.49 20.06
N GLY A 152 0.91 6.91 18.87
CA GLY A 152 0.48 7.55 17.63
C GLY A 152 1.60 7.74 16.63
N PHE A 153 1.19 7.78 15.35
CA PHE A 153 2.14 7.83 14.23
C PHE A 153 2.67 9.25 13.98
N SER A 154 2.23 10.22 14.77
CA SER A 154 2.47 11.64 14.58
C SER A 154 3.94 12.02 14.59
N GLY A 155 4.79 11.40 15.42
CA GLY A 155 6.24 11.63 15.39
C GLY A 155 6.85 11.31 14.01
N VAL A 156 6.42 10.21 13.38
CA VAL A 156 6.83 9.85 12.02
C VAL A 156 6.27 10.84 11.00
N LEU A 157 5.03 11.31 11.18
CA LEU A 157 4.39 12.29 10.29
C LEU A 157 5.09 13.66 10.32
N PHE A 158 5.55 14.10 11.49
CA PHE A 158 6.38 15.30 11.62
C PHE A 158 7.72 15.11 10.92
N ALA A 159 8.35 13.94 11.06
CA ALA A 159 9.57 13.63 10.34
C ALA A 159 9.35 13.63 8.82
N MET A 160 8.26 13.03 8.34
CA MET A 160 7.85 13.06 6.93
C MET A 160 7.59 14.47 6.44
N LYS A 161 6.98 15.35 7.26
CA LYS A 161 6.78 16.77 6.91
C LYS A 161 8.12 17.46 6.63
N VAL A 162 9.11 17.25 7.49
CA VAL A 162 10.46 17.82 7.29
C VAL A 162 11.08 17.32 5.99
N VAL A 163 10.97 16.02 5.67
CA VAL A 163 11.48 15.49 4.41
C VAL A 163 10.71 16.02 3.20
N LEU A 164 9.38 16.08 3.25
CA LEU A 164 8.57 16.61 2.15
C LEU A 164 8.90 18.08 1.87
N ASN A 165 9.10 18.86 2.94
CA ASN A 165 9.50 20.25 2.86
C ASN A 165 10.86 20.43 2.17
N SER A 166 11.80 19.48 2.25
CA SER A 166 13.08 19.59 1.53
C SER A 166 12.95 19.46 0.00
N TYR A 167 11.82 18.90 -0.49
CA TYR A 167 11.50 18.83 -1.91
C TYR A 167 10.64 20.00 -2.39
N SER A 168 10.19 20.87 -1.48
CA SER A 168 9.30 21.99 -1.78
C SER A 168 10.09 23.28 -2.04
N GLY A 169 9.46 24.24 -2.72
CA GLY A 169 10.01 25.58 -2.91
C GLY A 169 10.19 26.37 -1.60
N PRO A 170 10.66 27.62 -1.67
CA PRO A 170 10.97 28.44 -0.47
C PRO A 170 9.75 28.68 0.43
N TYR A 171 8.54 28.63 -0.13
CA TYR A 171 7.27 28.76 0.58
C TYR A 171 6.36 27.56 0.29
N THR A 172 5.54 27.21 1.28
CA THR A 172 4.52 26.16 1.17
C THR A 172 3.21 26.66 1.79
N SER A 173 2.08 26.23 1.22
CA SER A 173 0.77 26.54 1.78
C SER A 173 0.51 25.67 3.00
N PHE A 174 0.25 26.30 4.14
CA PHE A 174 -0.16 25.68 5.39
C PHE A 174 -1.48 26.28 5.82
N HIS A 175 -2.56 25.49 5.78
CA HIS A 175 -3.94 25.93 6.10
C HIS A 175 -4.38 27.21 5.34
N GLY A 176 -3.97 27.36 4.08
CA GLY A 176 -4.30 28.52 3.26
C GLY A 176 -3.34 29.70 3.39
N PHE A 177 -2.38 29.65 4.32
CA PHE A 177 -1.36 30.67 4.50
C PHE A 177 -0.03 30.24 3.88
N MET A 178 0.66 31.18 3.23
CA MET A 178 2.01 30.95 2.72
C MET A 178 3.02 31.08 3.86
N VAL A 179 3.68 29.98 4.20
CA VAL A 179 4.70 29.93 5.25
C VAL A 179 6.04 29.54 4.63
N PRO A 180 7.16 30.16 5.03
CA PRO A 180 8.48 29.69 4.61
C PRO A 180 8.64 28.21 4.96
N THR A 181 8.98 27.39 3.96
CA THR A 181 8.98 25.92 4.07
C THR A 181 9.83 25.40 5.23
N LYS A 182 10.93 26.10 5.56
CA LYS A 182 11.80 25.81 6.72
C LYS A 182 11.07 25.90 8.07
N TYR A 183 10.02 26.69 8.18
CA TYR A 183 9.24 26.89 9.41
C TYR A 183 7.93 26.11 9.43
N ALA A 184 7.50 25.51 8.31
CA ALA A 184 6.18 24.88 8.24
C ALA A 184 5.99 23.72 9.24
N ALA A 185 7.03 22.93 9.51
CA ALA A 185 6.95 21.86 10.53
C ALA A 185 6.83 22.42 11.95
N TRP A 186 7.49 23.56 12.23
CA TRP A 186 7.41 24.25 13.52
C TRP A 186 6.06 24.94 13.72
N ALA A 187 5.51 25.54 12.66
CA ALA A 187 4.16 26.10 12.67
C ALA A 187 3.11 25.01 12.92
N GLU A 188 3.24 23.84 12.28
CA GLU A 188 2.38 22.67 12.51
C GLU A 188 2.48 22.17 13.96
N LEU A 189 3.68 22.17 14.55
CA LEU A 189 3.88 21.82 15.95
C LEU A 189 3.14 22.79 16.88
N ILE A 190 3.35 24.10 16.72
CA ILE A 190 2.70 25.12 17.56
C ILE A 190 1.19 24.99 17.47
N LEU A 191 0.65 24.89 16.24
CA LEU A 191 -0.79 24.79 16.03
C LEU A 191 -1.39 23.55 16.71
N ILE A 192 -0.76 22.38 16.57
CA ILE A 192 -1.25 21.14 17.18
C ILE A 192 -1.19 21.21 18.71
N GLN A 193 -0.15 21.79 19.29
CA GLN A 193 -0.07 21.93 20.75
C GLN A 193 -1.14 22.89 21.32
N LEU A 194 -1.56 23.88 20.54
CA LEU A 194 -2.64 24.79 20.94
C LEU A 194 -4.03 24.14 20.81
N LEU A 195 -4.25 23.37 19.74
CA LEU A 195 -5.58 22.83 19.42
C LEU A 195 -5.88 21.48 20.08
N VAL A 196 -4.87 20.67 20.37
CA VAL A 196 -5.05 19.32 20.90
C VAL A 196 -4.22 19.14 22.18
N PRO A 197 -4.69 19.69 23.32
CA PRO A 197 -3.98 19.55 24.59
C PRO A 197 -3.88 18.05 24.98
N GLY A 198 -2.70 17.66 25.47
CA GLY A 198 -2.43 16.28 25.91
C GLY A 198 -1.74 15.37 24.89
N VAL A 199 -1.47 15.84 23.67
CA VAL A 199 -0.60 15.12 22.72
C VAL A 199 0.88 15.31 23.08
N SER A 200 1.70 14.29 22.79
CA SER A 200 3.11 14.28 23.21
C SER A 200 3.96 15.31 22.44
N PHE A 201 4.25 16.44 23.10
CA PHE A 201 5.18 17.45 22.59
C PHE A 201 6.55 16.84 22.25
N LEU A 202 7.10 16.04 23.16
CA LEU A 202 8.39 15.36 22.98
C LEU A 202 8.39 14.37 21.81
N GLY A 203 7.26 13.69 21.58
CA GLY A 203 7.07 12.84 20.40
C GLY A 203 7.14 13.64 19.10
N HIS A 204 6.43 14.76 19.02
CA HIS A 204 6.43 15.62 17.83
C HIS A 204 7.77 16.29 17.59
N LEU A 205 8.40 16.83 18.65
CA LEU A 205 9.74 17.42 18.58
C LEU A 205 10.78 16.38 18.14
N GLY A 206 10.74 15.17 18.71
CA GLY A 206 11.59 14.05 18.29
C GLY A 206 11.39 13.69 16.82
N GLY A 207 10.16 13.77 16.33
CA GLY A 207 9.82 13.64 14.91
C GLY A 207 10.49 14.68 14.00
N ILE A 208 10.39 15.97 14.35
CA ILE A 208 11.02 17.05 13.57
C ILE A 208 12.54 16.86 13.52
N LEU A 209 13.15 16.59 14.68
CA LEU A 209 14.59 16.35 14.78
C LEU A 209 15.01 15.10 13.99
N ALA A 210 14.21 14.03 14.02
CA ALA A 210 14.44 12.82 13.23
C ALA A 210 14.45 13.11 11.72
N GLY A 211 13.53 13.94 11.23
CA GLY A 211 13.51 14.38 9.84
C GLY A 211 14.77 15.16 9.45
N ILE A 212 15.24 16.07 10.32
CA ILE A 212 16.48 16.83 10.10
C ILE A 212 17.70 15.90 10.07
N VAL A 213 17.81 14.98 11.04
CA VAL A 213 18.89 13.99 11.11
C VAL A 213 18.88 13.11 9.87
N TYR A 214 17.72 12.61 9.45
CA TYR A 214 17.58 11.80 8.24
C TYR A 214 18.07 12.53 7.00
N LEU A 215 17.70 13.80 6.80
CA LEU A 215 18.16 14.59 5.66
C LEU A 215 19.68 14.80 5.67
N ARG A 216 20.27 15.04 6.85
CA ARG A 216 21.72 15.16 6.99
C ARG A 216 22.42 13.84 6.67
N LEU A 217 21.93 12.72 7.21
CA LEU A 217 22.47 11.39 6.91
C LEU A 217 22.37 11.08 5.41
N LYS A 218 21.22 11.36 4.78
CA LYS A 218 21.01 11.16 3.35
C LYS A 218 21.95 12.03 2.51
N ALA A 219 22.22 13.27 2.91
CA ALA A 219 23.17 14.15 2.22
C ALA A 219 24.62 13.66 2.35
N SER A 220 24.99 13.06 3.49
CA SER A 220 26.33 12.50 3.72
C SER A 220 26.56 11.14 3.05
N TYR A 221 25.50 10.37 2.76
CA TYR A 221 25.59 9.05 2.13
C TYR A 221 25.34 9.15 0.61
N THR A 222 26.39 8.96 -0.19
CA THR A 222 26.33 8.93 -1.67
C THR A 222 26.11 7.53 -2.28
N GLY A 223 25.96 6.48 -1.46
CA GLY A 223 25.76 5.10 -1.91
C GLY A 223 24.29 4.63 -1.95
N PRO A 224 23.97 3.53 -2.65
CA PRO A 224 22.64 2.93 -2.62
C PRO A 224 22.31 2.46 -1.20
N SER A 225 21.18 2.93 -0.64
CA SER A 225 20.84 2.69 0.76
C SER A 225 20.66 1.18 1.04
N PRO A 226 21.36 0.61 2.03
CA PRO A 226 21.40 -0.85 2.26
C PRO A 226 20.01 -1.43 2.55
N LEU A 227 19.14 -0.65 3.19
CA LEU A 227 17.76 -1.03 3.49
C LEU A 227 16.86 -1.10 2.25
N THR A 228 17.11 -0.32 1.20
CA THR A 228 16.31 -0.40 -0.03
C THR A 228 16.56 -1.70 -0.79
N THR A 229 17.76 -2.26 -0.71
CA THR A 229 18.07 -3.59 -1.28
C THR A 229 17.30 -4.69 -0.55
N MET A 230 17.23 -4.65 0.78
CA MET A 230 16.44 -5.60 1.58
C MET A 230 14.94 -5.47 1.29
N VAL A 231 14.42 -4.24 1.21
CA VAL A 231 12.99 -3.97 0.90
C VAL A 231 12.64 -4.39 -0.53
N LYS A 232 13.50 -4.16 -1.52
CA LYS A 232 13.33 -4.68 -2.89
C LYS A 232 13.29 -6.21 -2.91
N GLY A 233 14.15 -6.86 -2.11
CA GLY A 233 14.11 -8.31 -1.89
C GLY A 233 12.77 -8.77 -1.33
N LEU A 234 12.31 -8.16 -0.23
CA LEU A 234 11.06 -8.52 0.45
C LEU A 234 9.81 -8.27 -0.43
N THR A 235 9.76 -7.15 -1.14
CA THR A 235 8.68 -6.82 -2.09
C THR A 235 8.67 -7.77 -3.30
N SER A 236 9.82 -8.25 -3.75
CA SER A 236 9.88 -9.29 -4.80
C SER A 236 9.36 -10.65 -4.30
N MET A 237 9.59 -10.96 -3.02
CA MET A 237 9.11 -12.19 -2.37
C MET A 237 7.61 -12.17 -2.08
N LEU A 238 7.10 -11.07 -1.52
CA LEU A 238 5.66 -10.87 -1.23
C LEU A 238 4.83 -10.59 -2.49
N GLY A 239 5.43 -10.04 -3.56
CA GLY A 239 4.73 -9.75 -4.81
C GLY A 239 4.31 -10.99 -5.61
N ARG A 240 4.99 -12.12 -5.43
CA ARG A 240 4.68 -13.41 -6.10
C ARG A 240 3.36 -14.05 -5.62
N PRO A 241 3.07 -14.17 -4.30
CA PRO A 241 1.78 -14.66 -3.83
C PRO A 241 0.64 -13.66 -4.08
N LEU A 242 0.87 -12.35 -3.93
CA LEU A 242 -0.17 -11.33 -4.11
C LEU A 242 -0.63 -11.19 -5.58
N ARG A 243 0.29 -11.27 -6.55
CA ARG A 243 -0.07 -11.30 -7.99
C ARG A 243 -0.85 -12.54 -8.38
N SER A 244 -0.60 -13.67 -7.71
CA SER A 244 -1.32 -14.93 -7.97
C SER A 244 -2.77 -14.84 -7.46
N LEU A 245 -2.99 -14.24 -6.30
CA LEU A 245 -4.33 -13.97 -5.75
C LEU A 245 -5.11 -12.93 -6.57
N LEU A 246 -4.45 -11.86 -7.03
CA LEU A 246 -5.08 -10.84 -7.88
C LEU A 246 -5.39 -11.32 -9.31
N ARG A 247 -4.83 -12.46 -9.75
CA ARG A 247 -5.13 -13.08 -11.05
C ARG A 247 -6.46 -13.84 -11.05
N ILE A 248 -6.95 -14.22 -9.89
CA ILE A 248 -8.27 -14.87 -9.70
C ILE A 248 -9.39 -13.83 -9.81
N TRP A 249 -9.08 -12.54 -9.62
CA TRP A 249 -10.02 -11.41 -9.55
C TRP A 249 -9.84 -10.40 -10.70
N ARG A 250 -9.50 -10.86 -11.91
CA ARG A 250 -9.65 -10.04 -13.11
C ARG A 250 -10.73 -10.62 -14.01
N PRO A 251 -11.80 -9.86 -14.35
CA PRO A 251 -12.65 -10.23 -15.46
C PRO A 251 -11.80 -10.20 -16.73
N SER A 252 -11.89 -11.27 -17.50
CA SER A 252 -11.24 -11.46 -18.80
C SER A 252 -11.48 -10.25 -19.72
N GLN A 253 -10.49 -9.37 -19.86
CA GLN A 253 -10.39 -8.51 -21.03
C GLN A 253 -9.59 -9.29 -22.09
N GLN A 254 -10.31 -9.80 -23.08
CA GLN A 254 -9.74 -10.36 -24.30
C GLN A 254 -8.82 -9.32 -24.96
N ARG A 255 -7.51 -9.58 -24.94
CA ARG A 255 -6.56 -8.97 -25.87
C ARG A 255 -6.28 -9.99 -26.95
N VAL A 256 -6.66 -9.69 -28.19
CA VAL A 256 -6.11 -10.37 -29.36
C VAL A 256 -5.04 -9.46 -29.93
N PHE A 257 -3.78 -9.83 -29.72
CA PHE A 257 -2.64 -9.34 -30.48
C PHE A 257 -2.26 -10.42 -31.51
N GLY A 258 -1.98 -9.96 -32.73
CA GLY A 258 -1.64 -10.82 -33.86
C GLY A 258 -0.25 -11.45 -33.78
N ARG A 259 -0.13 -12.52 -34.57
CA ARG A 259 1.01 -12.93 -35.42
C ARG A 259 2.35 -13.26 -34.73
N GLY A 260 2.74 -14.54 -34.83
CA GLY A 260 4.15 -14.97 -34.79
C GLY A 260 4.37 -16.41 -34.34
N ARG A 261 4.89 -17.25 -35.25
CA ARG A 261 5.23 -18.69 -35.11
C ARG A 261 6.43 -18.95 -34.17
N THR A 262 6.36 -20.04 -33.40
CA THR A 262 7.34 -21.15 -33.25
C THR A 262 6.71 -22.15 -32.25
N GLY A 263 6.48 -23.43 -32.53
CA GLY A 263 7.46 -24.48 -32.81
C GLY A 263 7.78 -25.25 -31.51
N GLY A 264 7.02 -26.31 -31.20
CA GLY A 264 7.27 -27.16 -30.03
C GLY A 264 6.29 -28.33 -29.88
N ASN A 265 6.81 -29.55 -29.99
CA ASN A 265 6.10 -30.83 -30.03
C ASN A 265 5.31 -31.20 -28.76
N GLY A 266 4.12 -31.79 -29.00
CA GLY A 266 3.68 -33.05 -28.38
C GLY A 266 3.33 -33.06 -26.89
N ALA A 267 2.05 -32.79 -26.58
CA ALA A 267 1.35 -33.48 -25.49
C ALA A 267 -0.17 -33.43 -25.72
N SER A 268 -0.76 -34.61 -25.92
CA SER A 268 -2.20 -34.84 -26.06
C SER A 268 -2.96 -34.47 -24.78
N MET A 269 -3.68 -33.35 -24.83
CA MET A 269 -4.90 -33.10 -24.07
C MET A 269 -5.86 -32.41 -25.04
N ARG A 270 -7.05 -33.00 -25.30
CA ARG A 270 -8.06 -32.60 -26.31
C ARG A 270 -8.00 -31.11 -26.63
N GLY A 271 -7.16 -30.81 -27.63
CA GLY A 271 -6.69 -29.49 -27.96
C GLY A 271 -7.59 -28.84 -29.00
N VAL A 272 -7.42 -27.53 -29.11
CA VAL A 272 -8.03 -26.70 -30.14
C VAL A 272 -7.75 -27.28 -31.53
N TRP A 273 -8.77 -27.42 -32.38
CA TRP A 273 -8.63 -27.86 -33.78
C TRP A 273 -8.87 -26.69 -34.73
N ARG A 274 -8.04 -26.56 -35.77
CA ARG A 274 -8.16 -25.49 -36.76
C ARG A 274 -9.07 -25.91 -37.89
N CYS A 275 -10.12 -25.14 -38.17
CA CYS A 275 -11.01 -25.36 -39.30
C CYS A 275 -10.27 -25.17 -40.63
N GLN A 276 -10.32 -26.15 -41.52
CA GLN A 276 -9.68 -26.08 -42.84
C GLN A 276 -10.32 -25.04 -43.77
N GLY A 277 -11.64 -24.81 -43.64
CA GLY A 277 -12.35 -23.85 -44.50
C GLY A 277 -12.11 -22.38 -44.16
N CYS A 278 -12.03 -22.02 -42.87
CA CYS A 278 -11.91 -20.61 -42.47
C CYS A 278 -10.72 -20.32 -41.54
N THR A 279 -9.86 -21.30 -41.28
CA THR A 279 -8.65 -21.21 -40.42
C THR A 279 -8.88 -20.79 -38.97
N TYR A 280 -10.14 -20.82 -38.51
CA TYR A 280 -10.52 -20.52 -37.15
C TYR A 280 -10.18 -21.69 -36.21
N ASP A 281 -9.66 -21.35 -35.05
CA ASP A 281 -9.23 -22.29 -34.03
C ASP A 281 -10.40 -22.59 -33.09
N ASN A 282 -11.02 -23.77 -33.22
CA ASN A 282 -12.19 -24.20 -32.44
C ASN A 282 -11.76 -25.02 -31.22
N SER A 283 -12.56 -25.03 -30.17
CA SER A 283 -12.29 -25.91 -29.02
C SER A 283 -12.48 -27.39 -29.41
N GLY A 284 -11.67 -28.29 -28.85
CA GLY A 284 -11.75 -29.74 -29.09
C GLY A 284 -13.03 -30.42 -28.54
N TRP A 285 -14.00 -29.64 -28.06
CA TRP A 285 -15.30 -30.08 -27.58
C TRP A 285 -16.40 -29.91 -28.62
N VAL A 286 -16.12 -29.18 -29.71
CA VAL A 286 -17.10 -28.86 -30.75
C VAL A 286 -16.67 -29.54 -32.04
N THR A 287 -17.54 -30.35 -32.62
CA THR A 287 -17.29 -31.10 -33.88
C THR A 287 -17.57 -30.27 -35.13
N GLU A 288 -18.15 -29.09 -34.97
CA GLU A 288 -18.38 -28.12 -36.04
C GLU A 288 -17.66 -26.80 -35.75
N CYS A 289 -17.17 -26.13 -36.79
CA CYS A 289 -16.53 -24.85 -36.62
C CYS A 289 -17.53 -23.79 -36.16
N GLU A 290 -17.22 -23.06 -35.09
CA GLU A 290 -18.07 -21.99 -34.55
C GLU A 290 -18.30 -20.86 -35.57
N MET A 291 -17.30 -20.57 -36.40
CA MET A 291 -17.33 -19.46 -37.35
C MET A 291 -17.96 -19.76 -38.71
N CYS A 292 -17.94 -21.01 -39.17
CA CYS A 292 -18.44 -21.36 -40.52
C CYS A 292 -19.31 -22.62 -40.58
N GLY A 293 -19.42 -23.37 -39.47
CA GLY A 293 -20.24 -24.59 -39.39
C GLY A 293 -19.68 -25.80 -40.13
N ALA A 294 -18.44 -25.74 -40.64
CA ALA A 294 -17.81 -26.90 -41.28
C ALA A 294 -17.47 -27.97 -40.23
N GLY A 295 -17.78 -29.23 -40.51
CA GLY A 295 -17.47 -30.37 -39.64
C GLY A 295 -15.97 -30.61 -39.52
N CYS A 296 -15.54 -31.16 -38.38
CA CYS A 296 -14.19 -31.63 -38.16
C CYS A 296 -13.97 -32.92 -38.97
N SER A 297 -13.22 -32.82 -40.07
CA SER A 297 -12.87 -33.98 -40.89
C SER A 297 -11.78 -34.81 -40.21
N ASP A 298 -12.17 -35.66 -39.27
CA ASP A 298 -11.39 -36.82 -38.86
C ASP A 298 -11.97 -38.03 -39.57
N ASP A 299 -11.24 -38.57 -40.57
CA ASP A 299 -11.03 -40.02 -40.70
C ASP A 299 -10.23 -40.38 -41.96
N GLY A 300 -9.23 -41.23 -41.74
CA GLY A 300 -8.54 -41.96 -42.79
C GLY A 300 -9.38 -43.12 -43.32
N LEU A 301 -9.30 -43.32 -44.64
CA LEU A 301 -9.70 -44.51 -45.40
C LEU A 301 -11.21 -44.80 -45.54
N SER A 302 -11.83 -44.32 -46.63
CA SER A 302 -12.55 -45.14 -47.64
C SER A 302 -13.23 -44.29 -48.74
N SER A 303 -12.97 -44.69 -50.00
CA SER A 303 -13.78 -44.51 -51.23
C SER A 303 -14.14 -43.12 -51.81
N LEU A 304 -13.43 -42.77 -52.90
CA LEU A 304 -13.97 -42.34 -54.21
C LEU A 304 -15.31 -41.56 -54.27
N ARG A 305 -15.25 -40.21 -54.30
CA ARG A 305 -15.97 -39.30 -55.23
C ARG A 305 -15.82 -37.82 -54.82
N GLY A 306 -15.51 -36.95 -55.80
CA GLY A 306 -15.91 -35.53 -55.81
C GLY A 306 -14.88 -34.52 -55.27
N PRO A 307 -14.76 -33.33 -55.90
CA PRO A 307 -13.68 -32.38 -55.65
C PRO A 307 -13.82 -31.74 -54.27
N SER A 308 -12.67 -31.38 -53.67
CA SER A 308 -12.58 -30.51 -52.50
C SER A 308 -13.49 -29.30 -52.70
N SER A 309 -14.59 -29.24 -51.95
CA SER A 309 -15.41 -28.05 -51.89
C SER A 309 -14.64 -27.00 -51.09
N ASP A 310 -13.80 -26.23 -51.77
CA ASP A 310 -13.36 -24.93 -51.28
C ASP A 310 -14.62 -24.09 -51.09
N ILE A 311 -15.09 -24.01 -49.85
CA ILE A 311 -16.23 -23.17 -49.48
C ILE A 311 -15.87 -21.74 -49.86
N SER A 312 -16.65 -21.11 -50.73
CA SER A 312 -16.36 -19.76 -51.21
C SER A 312 -16.46 -18.75 -50.06
N LEU A 313 -15.72 -17.65 -50.16
CA LEU A 313 -15.76 -16.58 -49.15
C LEU A 313 -17.17 -16.00 -48.96
N ASP A 314 -17.97 -15.95 -50.02
CA ASP A 314 -19.36 -15.47 -49.98
C ASP A 314 -20.28 -16.45 -49.22
N GLU A 315 -20.03 -17.75 -49.36
CA GLU A 315 -20.77 -18.77 -48.62
C GLU A 315 -20.42 -18.73 -47.12
N ILE A 316 -19.14 -18.53 -46.76
CA ILE A 316 -18.72 -18.30 -45.36
C ILE A 316 -19.40 -17.06 -44.80
N ARG A 317 -19.51 -15.99 -45.60
CA ARG A 317 -20.16 -14.74 -45.19
C ARG A 317 -21.65 -14.94 -44.93
N GLN A 318 -22.37 -15.64 -45.80
CA GLN A 318 -23.79 -15.94 -45.60
C GLN A 318 -24.03 -16.82 -44.37
N ARG A 319 -23.20 -17.85 -44.16
CA ARG A 319 -23.31 -18.73 -42.99
C ARG A 319 -23.09 -17.98 -41.68
N ARG A 320 -22.19 -16.99 -41.62
CA ARG A 320 -22.02 -16.11 -40.45
C ARG A 320 -23.25 -15.24 -40.20
N ILE A 321 -23.84 -14.66 -41.24
CA ILE A 321 -25.04 -13.82 -41.13
C ILE A 321 -26.23 -14.65 -40.61
N GLN A 322 -26.42 -15.88 -41.10
CA GLN A 322 -27.50 -16.73 -40.61
C GLN A 322 -27.32 -17.17 -39.15
N ARG A 323 -26.08 -17.39 -38.71
CA ARG A 323 -25.78 -17.90 -37.35
C ARG A 323 -25.76 -16.82 -36.27
N PHE A 324 -25.33 -15.60 -36.62
CA PHE A 324 -25.17 -14.49 -35.67
C PHE A 324 -26.09 -13.29 -35.94
N GLY A 325 -26.93 -13.36 -36.98
CA GLY A 325 -27.86 -12.28 -37.39
C GLY A 325 -29.25 -12.35 -36.79
N ARG A 326 -29.43 -13.00 -35.62
CA ARG A 326 -30.62 -12.85 -34.77
C ARG A 326 -30.24 -12.11 -33.50
#